data_AF-Q4VZS7-F1
#
_entry.id   AF-Q4VZS7-F1
#
_cell.length_a   1.000
_cell.length_b   1.000
_cell.length_c   1.000
_cell.angle_alpha   90.00
_cell.angle_beta   90.00
_cell.angle_gamma   90.00
#
_symmetry.space_group_name_H-M   'P 1'
#
loop_
_entity.id
_entity.type
_entity.pdbx_description
1 polymer ?
#
loop_
_entity_poly.entity_id
_entity_poly.type
_entity_poly.pdbx_seq_one_letter_code
_entity_poly.pdbx_strand_id
1 'polypeptide(L)'
;NYRGISILCAASKVLESVIYSSILPIVSPLIPSSQHGFVPRRSTLSNLMSLMIDLFPHTAAGRQVDVIYTDFGCVRLFVASIAYGKAR
;
A
#
# COMPACT_ATOMS: atom_id res chain seq x y z
N ASN A 1 -17.47 -14.99 -1.06
CA ASN A 1 -16.05 -15.36 -1.00
C ASN A 1 -15.63 -15.49 0.46
N TYR A 2 -15.68 -16.71 1.00
CA TYR A 2 -15.08 -17.00 2.29
C TYR A 2 -13.56 -17.14 2.10
N ARG A 3 -12.76 -16.37 2.85
CA ARG A 3 -11.31 -16.54 2.89
C ARG A 3 -10.97 -17.40 4.10
N GLY A 4 -10.45 -18.60 3.87
CA GLY A 4 -10.00 -19.48 4.94
C GLY A 4 -8.92 -18.80 5.80
N ILE A 5 -9.02 -18.95 7.11
CA ILE A 5 -8.03 -18.47 8.06
C ILE A 5 -7.34 -19.68 8.66
N SER A 6 -6.01 -19.73 8.57
CA SER A 6 -5.21 -20.74 9.27
C SER A 6 -4.84 -20.19 10.65
N ILE A 7 -5.30 -20.85 11.71
CA ILE A 7 -5.00 -20.46 13.09
C ILE A 7 -3.75 -21.21 13.55
N LEU A 8 -2.67 -20.46 13.78
CA LEU A 8 -1.45 -21.01 14.38
C LEU A 8 -1.64 -21.21 15.90
N CYS A 9 -1.02 -22.27 16.44
CA CYS A 9 -0.97 -22.47 17.89
C CYS A 9 -0.11 -21.38 18.56
N ALA A 10 -0.26 -21.22 19.88
CA ALA A 10 0.44 -20.17 20.62
C ALA A 10 1.97 -20.27 20.49
N ALA A 11 2.53 -21.48 20.56
CA ALA A 11 3.97 -21.71 20.41
C ALA A 11 4.49 -21.25 19.05
N SER A 12 3.77 -21.55 17.96
CA SER A 12 4.16 -21.11 16.60
C SER A 12 4.12 -19.59 16.45
N LYS A 13 3.13 -18.91 17.06
CA LYS A 13 3.06 -17.43 17.02
C LYS A 13 4.25 -16.77 17.74
N VAL A 14 4.68 -17.34 18.85
CA VAL A 14 5.87 -16.86 19.57
C VAL A 14 7.13 -17.11 18.74
N LEU A 15 7.26 -18.27 18.10
CA LEU A 15 8.38 -18.54 17.21
C LEU A 15 8.43 -17.54 16.03
N GLU A 16 7.28 -17.28 15.41
CA GLU A 16 7.16 -16.31 14.32
C GLU A 16 7.60 -14.91 14.74
N SER A 17 7.24 -14.44 15.94
CA SER A 17 7.64 -13.11 16.42
C SER A 17 9.14 -12.97 16.66
N VAL A 18 9.79 -14.04 17.15
CA VAL A 18 11.24 -14.10 17.33
C VAL A 18 11.96 -14.07 15.98
N ILE A 19 11.49 -14.87 15.02
CA ILE A 19 12.04 -14.91 13.66
C ILE A 19 11.86 -13.56 12.96
N TYR A 20 10.66 -12.97 13.04
CA TYR A 20 10.35 -11.66 12.48
C TYR A 20 11.31 -10.58 13.00
N SER A 21 11.55 -10.55 14.31
CA SER A 21 12.47 -9.60 14.94
C SER A 21 13.91 -9.73 14.46
N SER A 22 14.31 -10.94 14.03
CA SER A 22 15.66 -11.23 13.53
C SER A 22 15.81 -10.90 12.03
N ILE A 23 14.79 -11.15 11.22
CA ILE A 23 14.81 -10.97 9.76
C ILE A 23 14.54 -9.52 9.36
N LEU A 24 13.61 -8.84 10.05
CA LEU A 24 13.16 -7.51 9.67
C LEU A 24 14.31 -6.49 9.53
N PRO A 25 15.32 -6.41 10.43
CA PRO A 25 16.42 -5.47 10.27
C PRO A 25 17.27 -5.71 9.02
N ILE A 26 17.36 -6.96 8.57
CA ILE A 26 18.13 -7.37 7.38
C ILE A 26 17.37 -6.99 6.10
N VAL A 27 16.05 -7.18 6.10
CA VAL A 27 15.22 -6.94 4.92
C VAL A 27 14.76 -5.48 4.81
N SER A 28 14.60 -4.77 5.93
CA SER A 28 14.08 -3.39 5.96
C SER A 28 14.79 -2.42 5.02
N PRO A 29 16.13 -2.46 4.82
CA PRO A 29 16.81 -1.59 3.88
C PRO A 29 16.55 -1.93 2.40
N LEU A 30 16.09 -3.15 2.11
CA LEU A 30 15.78 -3.62 0.75
C LEU A 30 14.34 -3.25 0.33
N ILE A 31 13.49 -2.90 1.30
CA ILE A 31 12.09 -2.54 1.04
C ILE A 31 12.03 -1.10 0.47
N PRO A 32 11.35 -0.88 -0.66
CA PRO A 32 11.18 0.45 -1.23
C PRO A 32 10.49 1.42 -0.26
N SER A 33 10.89 2.69 -0.27
CA SER A 33 10.31 3.74 0.57
C SER A 33 8.83 4.03 0.26
N SER A 34 8.36 3.67 -0.94
CA SER A 34 6.97 3.76 -1.38
C SER A 34 6.10 2.62 -0.86
N GLN A 35 6.68 1.54 -0.32
CA GLN A 35 5.93 0.44 0.25
C GLN A 35 5.42 0.80 1.64
N HIS A 36 4.10 0.88 1.77
CA HIS A 36 3.42 1.22 3.02
C HIS A 36 2.75 0.02 3.71
N GLY A 37 2.47 -1.05 2.97
CA GLY A 37 1.82 -2.26 3.50
C GLY A 37 2.78 -3.11 4.32
N PHE A 38 2.36 -3.49 5.53
CA PHE A 38 3.11 -4.37 6.44
C PHE A 38 4.51 -3.86 6.84
N VAL A 39 4.76 -2.55 6.71
CA VAL A 39 6.02 -1.91 7.11
C VAL A 39 5.82 -1.16 8.43
N PRO A 40 6.71 -1.31 9.43
CA PRO A 40 6.62 -0.55 10.68
C PRO A 40 6.56 0.95 10.43
N ARG A 41 5.78 1.67 11.24
CA ARG A 41 5.60 3.13 11.17
C ARG A 41 5.00 3.64 9.85
N ARG A 42 4.42 2.77 9.02
CA ARG A 42 3.63 3.12 7.84
C ARG A 42 2.18 2.70 8.02
N SER A 43 1.27 3.39 7.33
CA SER A 43 -0.17 3.16 7.39
C SER A 43 -0.84 3.40 6.04
N THR A 44 -2.09 2.97 5.93
CA THR A 44 -2.95 3.26 4.77
C THR A 44 -3.13 4.76 4.56
N LEU A 45 -3.16 5.55 5.65
CA LEU A 45 -3.22 7.01 5.58
C LEU A 45 -1.94 7.59 4.97
N SER A 46 -0.76 7.16 5.42
CA SER A 46 0.50 7.64 4.83
C SER A 46 0.63 7.30 3.35
N ASN A 47 0.09 6.15 2.93
CA ASN A 47 0.02 5.76 1.53
C ASN A 47 -0.89 6.71 0.73
N LEU A 48 -2.10 6.98 1.22
CA LEU A 48 -3.03 7.91 0.59
C LEU A 48 -2.47 9.33 0.52
N MET A 49 -1.84 9.81 1.60
CA MET A 49 -1.22 11.13 1.64
C MET A 49 -0.11 11.25 0.62
N SER A 50 0.72 10.22 0.44
CA SER A 50 1.77 10.21 -0.59
C SER A 50 1.18 10.38 -1.99
N LEU A 51 0.13 9.62 -2.32
CA LEU A 51 -0.60 9.76 -3.59
C LEU A 51 -1.19 11.17 -3.76
N MET A 52 -1.81 11.70 -2.70
CA MET A 52 -2.44 13.02 -2.73
C MET A 52 -1.43 14.15 -2.94
N ILE A 53 -0.29 14.10 -2.25
CA ILE A 53 0.80 15.09 -2.40
C ILE A 53 1.26 15.16 -3.86
N ASP A 54 1.36 14.02 -4.55
CA ASP A 54 1.74 13.99 -5.96
C ASP A 54 0.59 14.42 -6.89
N LEU A 55 -0.65 14.06 -6.55
CA LEU A 55 -1.84 14.33 -7.38
C LEU A 55 -2.29 15.79 -7.34
N PHE A 56 -2.25 16.45 -6.18
CA PHE A 56 -2.81 17.79 -5.98
C PHE A 56 -2.21 18.87 -6.89
N PRO A 57 -0.87 18.99 -7.05
CA PRO A 57 -0.28 20.01 -7.92
C PRO A 57 -0.68 19.86 -9.39
N HIS A 58 -0.78 18.62 -9.87
CA HIS A 58 -1.12 18.32 -11.26
C HIS A 58 -2.58 18.63 -11.55
N THR A 59 -3.48 18.24 -10.65
CA THR A 59 -4.91 18.53 -10.76
C THR A 59 -5.18 20.04 -10.63
N ALA A 60 -4.50 20.74 -9.70
CA ALA A 60 -4.59 22.20 -9.57
C ALA A 60 -4.13 22.95 -10.83
N ALA A 61 -3.15 22.40 -11.56
CA ALA A 61 -2.70 22.92 -12.85
C ALA A 61 -3.64 22.58 -14.03
N GLY A 62 -4.79 21.94 -13.77
CA GLY A 62 -5.75 21.52 -14.80
C GLY A 62 -5.29 20.33 -15.63
N ARG A 63 -4.27 19.59 -15.19
CA ARG A 63 -3.78 18.38 -15.87
C ARG A 63 -4.60 17.17 -15.44
N GLN A 64 -4.83 16.26 -16.39
CA GLN A 64 -5.36 14.94 -16.11
C GLN A 64 -4.27 14.06 -15.51
N VAL A 65 -4.60 13.33 -14.45
CA VAL A 65 -3.72 12.33 -13.83
C VAL A 65 -4.46 11.01 -13.80
N ASP A 66 -3.84 9.97 -14.36
CA ASP A 66 -4.39 8.62 -14.39
C ASP A 66 -3.66 7.74 -13.36
N VAL A 67 -4.42 7.08 -12.50
CA VAL A 67 -3.90 6.17 -11.46
C VAL A 67 -4.26 4.74 -11.82
N ILE A 68 -3.27 3.86 -11.82
CA ILE A 68 -3.43 2.44 -12.13
C ILE A 68 -3.39 1.64 -10.82
N TYR A 69 -4.51 0.99 -10.49
CA TYR A 69 -4.59 0.04 -9.39
C TYR A 69 -4.45 -1.39 -9.92
N THR A 70 -3.45 -2.11 -9.42
CA THR A 70 -3.16 -3.50 -9.74
C THR A 70 -3.35 -4.38 -8.51
N ASP A 71 -4.04 -5.52 -8.65
CA ASP A 71 -4.16 -6.56 -7.62
C ASP A 71 -3.62 -7.91 -8.10
N PHE A 72 -3.02 -8.68 -7.19
CA PHE A 72 -2.39 -9.98 -7.50
C PHE A 72 -3.39 -11.14 -7.57
N GLY A 73 -4.57 -11.03 -6.94
CA GLY A 73 -5.52 -12.16 -6.82
C GLY A 73 -6.36 -12.38 -8.08
N CYS A 74 -6.49 -11.35 -8.91
CA CYS A 74 -7.11 -11.39 -10.21
C CYS A 74 -6.52 -10.19 -10.94
N VAL A 75 -5.84 -10.37 -12.08
CA VAL A 75 -5.24 -9.25 -12.84
C VAL A 75 -6.35 -8.33 -13.32
N ARG A 76 -6.75 -7.41 -12.43
CA ARG A 76 -7.78 -6.42 -12.64
C ARG A 76 -7.09 -5.09 -12.50
N LEU A 77 -6.80 -4.52 -13.66
CA LEU A 77 -6.37 -3.15 -13.77
C LEU A 77 -7.60 -2.28 -13.58
N PHE A 78 -7.63 -1.49 -12.52
CA PHE A 78 -8.58 -0.40 -12.40
C PHE A 78 -7.82 0.90 -12.69
N VAL A 79 -8.20 1.57 -13.78
CA VAL A 79 -7.65 2.88 -14.13
C VAL A 79 -8.63 3.93 -13.64
N ALA A 80 -8.18 4.79 -12.74
CA ALA A 80 -8.93 5.95 -12.29
C ALA A 80 -8.36 7.19 -12.95
N SER A 81 -9.16 7.85 -13.79
CA SER A 81 -8.78 9.13 -14.39
C SER A 81 -9.29 10.28 -13.53
N ILE A 82 -8.38 11.14 -13.08
CA ILE A 82 -8.69 12.28 -12.22
C ILE A 82 -8.38 13.54 -13.01
N ALA A 83 -9.43 14.25 -13.41
CA ALA A 83 -9.36 15.56 -14.03
C ALA A 83 -10.01 16.60 -13.12
N TYR A 84 -9.41 17.80 -13.08
CA TYR A 84 -10.01 18.92 -12.37
C TYR A 84 -11.20 19.47 -13.18
N GLY A 85 -12.40 19.03 -12.82
CA GLY A 85 -13.63 19.62 -13.31
C GLY A 85 -13.83 20.99 -12.69
N LYS A 86 -13.56 22.06 -13.44
CA LYS A 86 -14.02 23.40 -13.07
C LYS A 86 -15.55 23.37 -13.10
N ALA A 87 -16.18 23.22 -11.93
CA ALA A 87 -17.62 23.40 -11.78
C ALA A 87 -17.95 24.80 -12.31
N ARG A 88 -18.75 24.85 -13.39
CA ARG A 88 -19.48 26.06 -13.77
C ARG A 88 -20.69 26.19 -12.88
#